data_AF-A0A3D2A979-F1
#
_entry.id   AF-A0A3D2A979-F1
#
_cell.length_a   1.000
_cell.length_b   1.000
_cell.length_c   1.000
_cell.angle_alpha   90.00
_cell.angle_beta   90.00
_cell.angle_gamma   90.00
#
_symmetry.space_group_name_H-M   'P 1'
#
loop_
_entity.id
_entity.type
_entity.pdbx_description
1 polymer ?
#
loop_
_entity_poly.entity_id
_entity_poly.type
_entity_poly.pdbx_seq_one_letter_code
_entity_poly.pdbx_strand_id
1 'polypeptide(L)'
;MKYSKNSSGYDYRQKVIGNSDCSADALRTKILNSKNTEEIYEIKGNKYYITKEMSVTDIPEDLKPGDALLFERGGVFRILWHQGIDLPNGVIIGSYGVGDKPRFYGSQRNFADNSLWEKVEGKDNIIRTFLHGGNAGNIVFDDVACLGVKKWSLDDVKENYDFFYDCDEYLYLYYEGNIGEDFKSIEISQREILITYGSDCIVDNLCLKYTGAHAVAAKHGTDNTRVTNCEIGFIGGSMQFGKTRFGNGIELPIGATRATVKNNYVYQCYDAGITFQSWSSCGKESHYHDIDFSENLIENCCYGIEYFTTNTEGSGLYSDYKNISFKDNIIRFSGYEWSQLQRPDPWMTSHIRGGQWAYMDDCENFTITDNVFDISRACIVFWWWHDESKNVIHPEPHKGLTVKNNTYYQAPTPDKRCMTFHENIPVCAENEAEFLQAVKLFDKEPAKAVWLEQPDITKG
;
A
#
# COMPACT_ATOMS: atom_id res chain seq x y z
N MET A 1 -0.13 26.05 1.10
CA MET A 1 -1.39 25.49 1.60
C MET A 1 -1.96 26.30 2.77
N LYS A 2 -3.18 26.82 2.63
CA LYS A 2 -3.87 27.66 3.63
C LYS A 2 -4.26 26.89 4.90
N TYR A 3 -4.71 25.65 4.74
CA TYR A 3 -5.08 24.76 5.84
C TYR A 3 -4.19 23.51 5.79
N SER A 4 -3.83 22.98 6.96
CA SER A 4 -3.06 21.74 7.05
C SER A 4 -3.84 20.55 7.57
N LYS A 5 -5.01 20.82 8.16
CA LYS A 5 -5.90 19.82 8.72
C LYS A 5 -7.15 19.69 7.87
N ASN A 6 -7.65 18.48 7.75
CA ASN A 6 -8.96 18.22 7.16
C ASN A 6 -10.02 17.92 8.24
N SER A 7 -11.26 17.73 7.82
CA SER A 7 -12.42 17.49 8.69
C SER A 7 -12.34 16.18 9.50
N SER A 8 -11.47 15.23 9.14
CA SER A 8 -11.22 14.02 9.94
C SER A 8 -10.32 14.27 11.14
N GLY A 9 -9.62 15.41 11.17
CA GLY A 9 -8.60 15.76 12.16
C GLY A 9 -7.17 15.41 11.76
N TYR A 10 -6.96 14.79 10.59
CA TYR A 10 -5.63 14.49 10.04
C TYR A 10 -4.90 15.78 9.69
N ASP A 11 -3.62 15.89 10.08
CA ASP A 11 -2.74 17.02 9.76
C ASP A 11 -1.57 16.52 8.90
N TYR A 12 -1.47 16.93 7.63
CA TYR A 12 -0.41 16.42 6.75
C TYR A 12 1.00 16.87 7.20
N ARG A 13 1.09 17.88 8.06
CA ARG A 13 2.36 18.34 8.65
C ARG A 13 2.80 17.51 9.84
N GLN A 14 1.94 16.62 10.35
CA GLN A 14 2.35 15.71 11.42
C GLN A 14 3.47 14.82 10.90
N LYS A 15 4.59 14.82 11.61
CA LYS A 15 5.70 13.92 11.32
C LYS A 15 6.01 13.14 12.57
N VAL A 16 5.85 11.82 12.47
CA VAL A 16 6.35 10.91 13.50
C VAL A 16 7.84 10.76 13.29
N ILE A 17 8.60 11.01 14.35
CA ILE A 17 10.03 10.75 14.42
C ILE A 17 10.19 9.39 15.09
N GLY A 18 10.85 8.47 14.39
CA GLY A 18 11.05 7.10 14.85
C GLY A 18 12.53 6.76 14.93
N ASN A 19 12.87 5.69 15.64
CA ASN A 19 14.26 5.36 15.91
C ASN A 19 15.00 4.72 14.71
N SER A 20 14.29 4.46 13.61
CA SER A 20 14.85 3.93 12.37
C SER A 20 15.13 4.99 11.29
N ASP A 21 15.00 6.30 11.58
CA ASP A 21 15.13 7.38 10.58
C ASP A 21 16.39 7.28 9.72
N CYS A 22 17.57 7.14 10.33
CA CYS A 22 18.82 7.06 9.57
C CYS A 22 18.87 5.86 8.62
N SER A 23 18.40 4.69 9.07
CA SER A 23 18.33 3.49 8.23
C SER A 23 17.24 3.57 7.16
N ALA A 24 16.09 4.17 7.49
CA ALA A 24 14.99 4.41 6.57
C ALA A 24 15.41 5.38 5.46
N ASP A 25 16.08 6.49 5.80
CA ASP A 25 16.59 7.46 4.83
C ASP A 25 17.67 6.85 3.93
N ALA A 26 18.56 6.02 4.48
CA ALA A 26 19.56 5.29 3.69
C ALA A 26 18.90 4.31 2.71
N LEU A 27 17.90 3.54 3.15
CA LEU A 27 17.18 2.60 2.31
C LEU A 27 16.34 3.32 1.24
N ARG A 28 15.62 4.38 1.62
CA ARG A 28 14.88 5.26 0.70
C ARG A 28 15.81 5.81 -0.38
N THR A 29 16.97 6.34 0.03
CA THR A 29 17.98 6.89 -0.90
C THR A 29 18.50 5.82 -1.85
N LYS A 30 18.80 4.61 -1.37
CA LYS A 30 19.22 3.47 -2.20
C LYS A 30 18.15 3.13 -3.24
N ILE A 31 16.88 3.05 -2.84
CA ILE A 31 15.76 2.69 -3.70
C ILE A 31 15.51 3.76 -4.77
N LEU A 32 15.45 5.03 -4.38
CA LEU A 32 15.19 6.14 -5.31
C LEU A 32 16.33 6.30 -6.34
N ASN A 33 17.57 6.01 -5.95
CA ASN A 33 18.75 6.10 -6.82
C ASN A 33 19.14 4.76 -7.49
N SER A 34 18.25 3.78 -7.53
CA SER A 34 18.49 2.53 -8.26
C SER A 34 18.74 2.77 -9.76
N LYS A 35 19.62 1.94 -10.32
CA LYS A 35 20.03 1.95 -11.73
C LYS A 35 18.86 1.64 -12.66
N ASN A 36 18.95 2.08 -13.92
CA ASN A 36 17.93 1.78 -14.91
C ASN A 36 17.75 0.27 -15.09
N THR A 37 16.55 -0.13 -15.48
CA THR A 37 16.16 -1.54 -15.59
C THR A 37 17.08 -2.31 -16.53
N GLU A 38 17.50 -1.69 -17.64
CA GLU A 38 18.42 -2.32 -18.60
C GLU A 38 19.86 -2.49 -18.10
N GLU A 39 20.23 -1.85 -16.99
CA GLU A 39 21.52 -2.06 -16.32
C GLU A 39 21.47 -3.19 -15.29
N ILE A 40 20.27 -3.63 -14.91
CA ILE A 40 20.04 -4.66 -13.89
C ILE A 40 19.65 -5.99 -14.55
N TYR A 41 18.82 -5.93 -15.59
CA TYR A 41 18.24 -7.10 -16.24
C TYR A 41 18.74 -7.27 -17.67
N GLU A 42 19.06 -8.51 -18.02
CA GLU A 42 19.29 -8.91 -19.40
C GLU A 42 17.95 -8.98 -20.14
N ILE A 43 17.73 -8.07 -21.09
CA ILE A 43 16.55 -8.04 -21.94
C ILE A 43 16.80 -8.93 -23.15
N LYS A 44 16.02 -10.03 -23.27
CA LYS A 44 16.20 -11.05 -24.32
C LYS A 44 15.41 -10.76 -25.60
N GLY A 45 14.27 -10.10 -25.46
CA GLY A 45 13.38 -9.73 -26.56
C GLY A 45 13.60 -8.31 -27.04
N ASN A 46 12.56 -7.73 -27.62
CA ASN A 46 12.57 -6.35 -28.12
C ASN A 46 12.56 -5.35 -26.97
N LYS A 47 13.25 -4.23 -27.17
CA LYS A 47 13.19 -3.06 -26.29
C LYS A 47 12.28 -2.00 -26.92
N TYR A 48 11.23 -1.61 -26.21
CA TYR A 48 10.33 -0.54 -26.59
C TYR A 48 10.57 0.67 -25.69
N TYR A 49 11.11 1.74 -26.26
CA TYR A 49 11.41 2.98 -25.54
C TYR A 49 10.22 3.92 -25.60
N ILE A 50 9.60 4.17 -24.46
CA ILE A 50 8.47 5.08 -24.30
C ILE A 50 9.02 6.42 -23.80
N THR A 51 8.98 7.44 -24.66
CA THR A 51 9.47 8.78 -24.33
C THR A 51 8.45 9.54 -23.48
N LYS A 52 8.88 10.58 -22.77
CA LYS A 52 7.99 11.42 -21.95
C LYS A 52 6.88 12.15 -22.72
N GLU A 53 6.96 12.21 -24.05
CA GLU A 53 5.95 12.82 -24.91
C GLU A 53 4.88 11.81 -25.36
N MET A 54 5.08 10.52 -25.07
CA MET A 54 4.15 9.43 -25.40
C MET A 54 3.18 9.17 -24.24
N SER A 55 2.04 8.58 -24.59
CA SER A 55 1.02 8.08 -23.69
C SER A 55 1.20 6.57 -23.47
N VAL A 56 0.59 6.04 -22.40
CA VAL A 56 0.51 4.59 -22.18
C VAL A 56 -0.32 3.86 -23.23
N THR A 57 -1.15 4.59 -23.97
CA THR A 57 -1.88 4.08 -25.13
C THR A 57 -1.00 3.85 -26.36
N ASP A 58 0.24 4.36 -26.35
CA ASP A 58 1.20 4.18 -27.45
C ASP A 58 2.05 2.90 -27.26
N ILE A 59 1.80 2.14 -26.19
CA ILE A 59 2.44 0.85 -25.94
C ILE A 59 2.03 -0.15 -27.03
N PRO A 60 2.95 -0.95 -27.59
CA PRO A 60 2.60 -1.99 -28.56
C PRO A 60 1.59 -3.00 -28.00
N GLU A 61 0.56 -3.34 -28.77
CA GLU A 61 -0.46 -4.33 -28.35
C GLU A 61 0.09 -5.77 -28.32
N ASP A 62 1.16 -6.05 -29.06
CA ASP A 62 1.58 -7.40 -29.44
C ASP A 62 2.84 -7.90 -28.69
N LEU A 63 2.99 -7.53 -27.42
CA LEU A 63 4.16 -7.88 -26.60
C LEU A 63 4.33 -9.39 -26.43
N LYS A 64 5.58 -9.85 -26.52
CA LYS A 64 5.95 -11.27 -26.39
C LYS A 64 6.83 -11.49 -25.15
N PRO A 65 6.84 -12.71 -24.60
CA PRO A 65 7.75 -13.05 -23.50
C PRO A 65 9.21 -12.71 -23.85
N GLY A 66 9.90 -12.01 -22.95
CA GLY A 66 11.25 -11.50 -23.12
C GLY A 66 11.34 -10.03 -23.55
N ASP A 67 10.25 -9.44 -24.05
CA ASP A 67 10.20 -8.02 -24.40
C ASP A 67 10.26 -7.11 -23.17
N ALA A 68 10.70 -5.87 -23.37
CA ALA A 68 10.77 -4.84 -22.34
C ALA A 68 10.13 -3.52 -22.79
N LEU A 69 9.23 -3.00 -21.95
CA LEU A 69 8.73 -1.63 -22.01
C LEU A 69 9.61 -0.75 -21.10
N LEU A 70 10.39 0.15 -21.69
CA LEU A 70 11.30 1.03 -20.98
C LEU A 70 10.78 2.45 -21.06
N PHE A 71 10.44 3.06 -19.92
CA PHE A 71 9.90 4.40 -19.82
C PHE A 71 10.99 5.41 -19.44
N GLU A 72 10.95 6.57 -20.10
CA GLU A 72 11.95 7.62 -19.92
C GLU A 72 11.84 8.26 -18.53
N ARG A 73 12.96 8.30 -17.81
CA ARG A 73 13.09 9.02 -16.55
C ARG A 73 12.77 10.51 -16.71
N GLY A 74 12.16 11.08 -15.68
CA GLY A 74 11.58 12.44 -15.69
C GLY A 74 10.17 12.53 -16.29
N GLY A 75 9.71 11.52 -17.03
CA GLY A 75 8.37 11.48 -17.63
C GLY A 75 7.24 11.37 -16.61
N VAL A 76 6.04 11.83 -17.01
CA VAL A 76 4.77 11.63 -16.30
C VAL A 76 3.81 10.94 -17.26
N PHE A 77 3.41 9.72 -16.91
CA PHE A 77 2.54 8.84 -17.68
C PHE A 77 1.23 8.70 -16.90
N ARG A 78 0.14 9.27 -17.43
CA ARG A 78 -1.15 9.24 -16.75
C ARG A 78 -1.94 8.00 -17.16
N ILE A 79 -2.35 7.21 -16.17
CA ILE A 79 -3.18 6.03 -16.35
C ILE A 79 -4.64 6.47 -16.19
N LEU A 80 -5.36 6.54 -17.30
CA LEU A 80 -6.78 6.88 -17.29
C LEU A 80 -7.62 5.64 -16.92
N TRP A 81 -8.90 5.86 -16.65
CA TRP A 81 -9.86 4.79 -16.41
C TRP A 81 -9.85 3.76 -17.56
N HIS A 82 -9.76 2.47 -17.21
CA HIS A 82 -9.60 1.34 -18.13
C HIS A 82 -8.33 1.39 -19.02
N GLN A 83 -7.30 2.12 -18.59
CA GLN A 83 -6.00 2.17 -19.27
C GLN A 83 -4.85 1.68 -18.39
N GLY A 84 -5.13 0.96 -17.30
CA GLY A 84 -4.12 0.23 -16.55
C GLY A 84 -3.28 -0.65 -17.47
N ILE A 85 -1.97 -0.70 -17.21
CA ILE A 85 -1.05 -1.50 -18.03
C ILE A 85 -1.18 -2.95 -17.63
N ASP A 86 -1.74 -3.76 -18.53
CA ASP A 86 -1.84 -5.21 -18.33
C ASP A 86 -0.72 -5.96 -19.05
N LEU A 87 0.31 -6.37 -18.29
CA LEU A 87 1.46 -7.06 -18.85
C LEU A 87 1.13 -8.54 -19.14
N PRO A 88 1.38 -9.02 -20.37
CA PRO A 88 1.37 -10.45 -20.64
C PRO A 88 2.60 -11.12 -20.02
N ASN A 89 2.55 -12.45 -19.89
CA ASN A 89 3.62 -13.22 -19.24
C ASN A 89 5.00 -12.93 -19.86
N GLY A 90 6.02 -12.88 -19.00
CA GLY A 90 7.42 -12.76 -19.40
C GLY A 90 7.85 -11.36 -19.87
N VAL A 91 7.02 -10.33 -19.69
CA VAL A 91 7.36 -8.95 -20.08
C VAL A 91 7.96 -8.18 -18.92
N ILE A 92 8.98 -7.39 -19.23
CA ILE A 92 9.60 -6.44 -18.31
C ILE A 92 8.97 -5.06 -18.54
N ILE A 93 8.56 -4.37 -17.47
CA ILE A 93 8.31 -2.94 -17.48
C ILE A 93 9.34 -2.26 -16.57
N GLY A 94 9.96 -1.19 -17.06
CA GLY A 94 10.93 -0.47 -16.27
C GLY A 94 11.37 0.86 -16.84
N SER A 95 12.57 1.30 -16.49
CA SER A 95 13.07 2.64 -16.80
C SER A 95 14.36 2.68 -17.62
N TYR A 96 14.53 3.78 -18.35
CA TYR A 96 15.78 4.18 -19.01
C TYR A 96 15.99 5.70 -18.91
N GLY A 97 17.19 6.18 -19.25
CA GLY A 97 17.50 7.60 -19.28
C GLY A 97 17.98 8.16 -17.93
N VAL A 98 17.76 9.47 -17.71
CA VAL A 98 18.29 10.22 -16.56
C VAL A 98 17.20 11.03 -15.84
N GLY A 99 17.42 11.34 -14.57
CA GLY A 99 16.47 12.10 -13.75
C GLY A 99 15.64 11.20 -12.82
N ASP A 100 14.50 11.71 -12.38
CA ASP A 100 13.59 10.97 -11.49
C ASP A 100 13.02 9.73 -12.18
N LYS A 101 12.61 8.73 -11.40
CA LYS A 101 11.92 7.53 -11.94
C LYS A 101 10.74 7.95 -12.83
N PRO A 102 10.40 7.21 -13.91
CA PRO A 102 9.19 7.48 -14.67
C PRO A 102 7.97 7.40 -13.75
N ARG A 103 7.13 8.45 -13.79
CA ARG A 103 6.02 8.64 -12.86
C ARG A 103 4.71 8.22 -13.50
N PHE A 104 4.09 7.19 -12.95
CA PHE A 104 2.79 6.66 -13.35
C PHE A 104 1.73 7.19 -12.39
N TYR A 105 0.87 8.08 -12.88
CA TYR A 105 -0.15 8.73 -12.07
C TYR A 105 -1.54 8.19 -12.44
N GLY A 106 -2.29 7.68 -11.47
CA GLY A 106 -3.69 7.27 -11.64
C GLY A 106 -4.68 8.44 -11.68
N SER A 107 -4.21 9.66 -11.48
CA SER A 107 -4.97 10.88 -11.66
C SER A 107 -4.92 11.33 -13.12
N GLN A 108 -6.08 11.63 -13.70
CA GLN A 108 -6.22 11.93 -15.14
C GLN A 108 -5.49 13.18 -15.60
N ARG A 109 -5.28 14.13 -14.68
CA ARG A 109 -4.61 15.42 -14.92
C ARG A 109 -4.28 16.06 -13.59
N ASN A 110 -3.48 17.11 -13.64
CA ASN A 110 -3.37 18.02 -12.51
C ASN A 110 -4.64 18.90 -12.48
N PHE A 111 -5.44 18.78 -11.43
CA PHE A 111 -6.69 19.52 -11.23
C PHE A 111 -6.50 20.88 -10.55
N ALA A 112 -5.27 21.38 -10.39
CA ALA A 112 -5.04 22.69 -9.79
C ALA A 112 -5.56 23.86 -10.67
N ASP A 113 -5.78 23.66 -11.97
CA ASP A 113 -6.33 24.71 -12.83
C ASP A 113 -7.79 25.03 -12.45
N ASN A 114 -8.02 26.25 -11.97
CA ASN A 114 -9.34 26.72 -11.54
C ASN A 114 -10.40 26.68 -12.66
N SER A 115 -10.01 26.71 -13.94
CA SER A 115 -10.93 26.58 -15.07
C SER A 115 -11.58 25.19 -15.19
N LEU A 116 -11.01 24.18 -14.53
CA LEU A 116 -11.56 22.82 -14.49
C LEU A 116 -12.74 22.68 -13.51
N TRP A 117 -13.03 23.72 -12.73
CA TRP A 117 -13.97 23.65 -11.62
C TRP A 117 -15.12 24.65 -11.78
N GLU A 118 -16.32 24.15 -11.52
CA GLU A 118 -17.57 24.92 -11.57
C GLU A 118 -18.11 25.11 -10.16
N LYS A 119 -18.69 26.28 -9.88
CA LYS A 119 -19.45 26.49 -8.64
C LYS A 119 -20.77 25.74 -8.71
N VAL A 120 -21.18 25.16 -7.59
CA VAL A 120 -22.50 24.52 -7.46
C VAL A 120 -23.54 25.56 -7.07
N GLU A 121 -24.61 25.69 -7.85
CA GLU A 121 -25.68 26.67 -7.59
C GLU A 121 -26.32 26.42 -6.22
N GLY A 122 -26.45 27.48 -5.42
CA GLY A 122 -27.08 27.41 -4.09
C GLY A 122 -26.24 26.72 -2.99
N LYS A 123 -24.98 26.36 -3.26
CA LYS A 123 -24.07 25.74 -2.28
C LYS A 123 -22.76 26.54 -2.21
N ASP A 124 -22.60 27.36 -1.17
CA ASP A 124 -21.38 28.15 -0.96
C ASP A 124 -20.16 27.24 -0.74
N ASN A 125 -19.00 27.64 -1.29
CA ASN A 125 -17.71 26.94 -1.20
C ASN A 125 -17.68 25.50 -1.75
N ILE A 126 -18.75 25.02 -2.37
CA ILE A 126 -18.74 23.74 -3.08
C ILE A 126 -18.47 24.00 -4.56
N ILE A 127 -17.37 23.45 -5.02
CA ILE A 127 -17.00 23.38 -6.43
C ILE A 127 -17.10 21.95 -6.91
N ARG A 128 -17.30 21.76 -8.22
CA ARG A 128 -17.30 20.44 -8.84
C ARG A 128 -16.47 20.41 -10.10
N THR A 129 -15.98 19.23 -10.45
CA THR A 129 -15.34 18.97 -11.74
C THR A 129 -15.88 17.68 -12.32
N PHE A 130 -15.98 17.62 -13.64
CA PHE A 130 -16.30 16.38 -14.33
C PHE A 130 -15.09 15.46 -14.28
N LEU A 131 -15.32 14.22 -13.85
CA LEU A 131 -14.28 13.24 -13.59
C LEU A 131 -14.74 11.90 -14.15
N HIS A 132 -14.41 11.66 -15.42
CA HIS A 132 -14.88 10.48 -16.14
C HIS A 132 -14.37 9.17 -15.52
N GLY A 133 -15.24 8.18 -15.31
CA GLY A 133 -14.86 6.84 -14.84
C GLY A 133 -14.48 6.75 -13.36
N GLY A 134 -14.49 5.52 -12.83
CA GLY A 134 -13.92 5.11 -11.53
C GLY A 134 -14.06 6.06 -10.32
N ASN A 135 -14.83 5.65 -9.31
CA ASN A 135 -14.98 6.38 -8.03
C ASN A 135 -13.64 6.91 -7.46
N ALA A 136 -13.59 8.21 -7.11
CA ALA A 136 -12.42 8.84 -6.51
C ALA A 136 -12.15 8.32 -5.09
N GLY A 137 -10.94 7.83 -4.86
CA GLY A 137 -10.51 7.24 -3.61
C GLY A 137 -9.94 8.25 -2.61
N ASN A 138 -9.08 9.16 -3.05
CA ASN A 138 -8.52 10.24 -2.24
C ASN A 138 -8.18 11.44 -3.14
N ILE A 139 -7.78 12.56 -2.51
CA ILE A 139 -7.29 13.75 -3.21
C ILE A 139 -6.00 14.21 -2.53
N VAL A 140 -4.94 14.34 -3.33
CA VAL A 140 -3.62 14.79 -2.88
C VAL A 140 -3.34 16.18 -3.42
N PHE A 141 -2.91 17.07 -2.53
CA PHE A 141 -2.59 18.46 -2.84
C PHE A 141 -1.07 18.70 -2.73
N ASP A 142 -0.51 19.44 -3.68
CA ASP A 142 0.92 19.78 -3.79
C ASP A 142 1.86 18.57 -3.69
N ASP A 143 1.43 17.42 -4.20
CA ASP A 143 2.13 16.13 -4.21
C ASP A 143 2.47 15.54 -2.82
N VAL A 144 2.09 16.21 -1.73
CA VAL A 144 2.50 15.86 -0.35
C VAL A 144 1.33 15.70 0.61
N ALA A 145 0.20 16.39 0.39
CA ALA A 145 -0.87 16.48 1.36
C ALA A 145 -2.12 15.72 0.90
N CYS A 146 -2.24 14.45 1.31
CA CYS A 146 -3.47 13.69 1.11
C CYS A 146 -4.54 14.15 2.12
N LEU A 147 -5.26 15.22 1.77
CA LEU A 147 -6.22 15.88 2.67
C LEU A 147 -7.67 15.55 2.35
N GLY A 148 -7.97 14.97 1.19
CA GLY A 148 -9.34 14.60 0.82
C GLY A 148 -10.01 13.70 1.87
N VAL A 149 -11.17 14.13 2.36
CA VAL A 149 -12.04 13.33 3.24
C VAL A 149 -13.27 12.91 2.44
N LYS A 150 -13.36 11.60 2.17
CA LYS A 150 -14.45 11.06 1.36
C LYS A 150 -15.77 11.11 2.15
N LYS A 151 -16.79 11.70 1.56
CA LYS A 151 -18.18 11.68 2.02
C LYS A 151 -19.03 10.77 1.14
N TRP A 152 -20.19 10.40 1.67
CA TRP A 152 -21.11 9.45 1.02
C TRP A 152 -22.35 10.13 0.42
N SER A 153 -22.50 11.44 0.66
CA SER A 153 -23.55 12.26 0.08
C SER A 153 -23.04 13.69 -0.08
N LEU A 154 -23.63 14.45 -1.00
CA LEU A 154 -23.35 15.88 -1.17
C LEU A 154 -23.73 16.69 0.08
N ASP A 155 -24.72 16.23 0.85
CA ASP A 155 -25.15 16.93 2.07
C ASP A 155 -24.13 16.81 3.21
N ASP A 156 -23.21 15.84 3.15
CA ASP A 156 -22.14 15.65 4.12
C ASP A 156 -20.86 16.42 3.76
N VAL A 157 -20.83 17.11 2.61
CA VAL A 157 -19.70 17.93 2.15
C VAL A 157 -19.82 19.33 2.75
N LYS A 158 -19.13 19.57 3.88
CA LYS A 158 -19.38 20.76 4.73
C LYS A 158 -18.12 21.54 5.14
N GLU A 159 -16.95 20.91 5.07
CA GLU A 159 -15.69 21.48 5.54
C GLU A 159 -14.58 21.33 4.52
N ASN A 160 -13.53 22.15 4.63
CA ASN A 160 -12.38 22.10 3.73
C ASN A 160 -11.86 20.68 3.54
N TYR A 161 -11.70 20.31 2.27
CA TYR A 161 -11.24 19.01 1.78
C TYR A 161 -12.25 17.87 1.87
N ASP A 162 -13.48 18.12 2.31
CA ASP A 162 -14.57 17.17 2.12
C ASP A 162 -14.85 17.01 0.63
N PHE A 163 -14.91 15.77 0.16
CA PHE A 163 -15.28 15.49 -1.22
C PHE A 163 -16.30 14.37 -1.35
N PHE A 164 -17.13 14.45 -2.38
CA PHE A 164 -18.10 13.44 -2.74
C PHE A 164 -18.01 13.20 -4.25
N TYR A 165 -18.09 11.94 -4.67
CA TYR A 165 -18.16 11.56 -6.08
C TYR A 165 -19.53 10.95 -6.32
N ASP A 166 -20.32 11.55 -7.21
CA ASP A 166 -21.70 11.13 -7.50
C ASP A 166 -21.78 10.06 -8.59
N CYS A 167 -23.00 9.66 -8.95
CA CYS A 167 -23.25 8.68 -10.00
C CYS A 167 -23.19 9.28 -11.42
N ASP A 168 -23.18 10.61 -11.54
CA ASP A 168 -23.18 11.35 -12.80
C ASP A 168 -21.74 11.77 -13.20
N GLU A 169 -20.74 11.16 -12.58
CA GLU A 169 -19.30 11.37 -12.81
C GLU A 169 -18.81 12.77 -12.42
N TYR A 170 -19.44 13.41 -11.43
CA TYR A 170 -18.95 14.64 -10.83
C TYR A 170 -18.29 14.40 -9.48
N LEU A 171 -17.11 15.00 -9.31
CA LEU A 171 -16.48 15.16 -8.01
C LEU A 171 -16.80 16.54 -7.46
N TYR A 172 -17.43 16.58 -6.29
CA TYR A 172 -17.71 17.77 -5.50
C TYR A 172 -16.65 17.90 -4.42
N LEU A 173 -16.12 19.10 -4.22
CA LEU A 173 -15.13 19.45 -3.22
C LEU A 173 -15.59 20.71 -2.48
N TYR A 174 -15.60 20.65 -1.16
CA TYR A 174 -15.71 21.85 -0.34
C TYR A 174 -14.32 22.48 -0.18
N TYR A 175 -14.17 23.73 -0.62
CA TYR A 175 -12.94 24.49 -0.41
C TYR A 175 -13.18 26.01 -0.30
N GLU A 176 -12.75 26.59 0.82
CA GLU A 176 -12.73 28.03 1.09
C GLU A 176 -11.42 28.66 0.61
N GLY A 177 -11.36 28.97 -0.68
CA GLY A 177 -10.20 29.64 -1.28
C GLY A 177 -10.25 29.60 -2.80
N ASN A 178 -9.10 29.85 -3.42
CA ASN A 178 -8.93 29.69 -4.86
C ASN A 178 -7.94 28.56 -5.08
N ILE A 179 -8.46 27.41 -5.52
CA ILE A 179 -7.64 26.21 -5.73
C ILE A 179 -6.47 26.43 -6.71
N GLY A 180 -6.62 27.30 -7.72
CA GLY A 180 -5.56 27.58 -8.70
C GLY A 180 -4.53 28.60 -8.23
N GLU A 181 -4.79 29.31 -7.14
CA GLU A 181 -3.81 30.16 -6.45
C GLU A 181 -3.17 29.42 -5.27
N ASP A 182 -3.94 28.58 -4.57
CA ASP A 182 -3.55 27.96 -3.32
C ASP A 182 -2.72 26.67 -3.49
N PHE A 183 -2.82 26.01 -4.66
CA PHE A 183 -2.18 24.73 -4.95
C PHE A 183 -1.46 24.73 -6.30
N LYS A 184 -0.31 24.06 -6.35
CA LYS A 184 0.47 23.76 -7.56
C LYS A 184 -0.01 22.47 -8.21
N SER A 185 -0.42 21.49 -7.41
CA SER A 185 -1.01 20.25 -7.89
C SER A 185 -2.22 19.82 -7.08
N ILE A 186 -3.21 19.28 -7.78
CA ILE A 186 -4.32 18.54 -7.19
C ILE A 186 -4.44 17.25 -7.99
N GLU A 187 -4.14 16.12 -7.36
CA GLU A 187 -4.18 14.81 -7.98
C GLU A 187 -5.35 14.03 -7.36
N ILE A 188 -6.29 13.61 -8.21
CA ILE A 188 -7.50 12.90 -7.79
C ILE A 188 -7.30 11.41 -8.09
N SER A 189 -7.24 10.61 -7.03
CA SER A 189 -6.94 9.18 -7.13
C SER A 189 -8.17 8.38 -7.53
N GLN A 190 -8.40 8.19 -8.82
CA GLN A 190 -9.54 7.41 -9.33
C GLN A 190 -9.27 5.91 -9.23
N ARG A 191 -10.37 5.12 -9.14
CA ARG A 191 -10.29 3.66 -9.03
C ARG A 191 -9.70 3.07 -10.32
N GLU A 192 -8.41 2.79 -10.39
CA GLU A 192 -7.80 2.11 -11.54
C GLU A 192 -6.52 1.40 -11.10
N ILE A 193 -6.30 0.14 -11.45
CA ILE A 193 -5.01 -0.49 -11.12
C ILE A 193 -3.96 0.02 -12.10
N LEU A 194 -2.83 0.52 -11.63
CA LEU A 194 -1.84 1.11 -12.54
C LEU A 194 -1.14 0.05 -13.39
N ILE A 195 -0.72 -1.05 -12.76
CA ILE A 195 -0.04 -2.16 -13.43
C ILE A 195 -0.62 -3.49 -12.94
N THR A 196 -1.07 -4.31 -13.88
CA THR A 196 -1.33 -5.74 -13.68
C THR A 196 -0.32 -6.59 -14.45
N TYR A 197 0.02 -7.78 -13.94
CA TYR A 197 1.04 -8.62 -14.59
C TYR A 197 0.83 -10.11 -14.41
N GLY A 198 1.27 -10.88 -15.41
CA GLY A 198 1.26 -12.35 -15.40
C GLY A 198 2.57 -12.98 -14.89
N SER A 199 2.74 -14.28 -15.12
CA SER A 199 3.95 -15.02 -14.72
C SER A 199 5.18 -14.54 -15.48
N ASP A 200 6.37 -14.77 -14.92
CA ASP A 200 7.67 -14.38 -15.48
C ASP A 200 7.88 -12.87 -15.70
N CYS A 201 6.96 -12.03 -15.25
CA CYS A 201 7.04 -10.58 -15.41
C CYS A 201 7.97 -9.92 -14.39
N ILE A 202 8.52 -8.77 -14.78
CA ILE A 202 9.33 -7.89 -13.93
C ILE A 202 8.76 -6.48 -13.99
N VAL A 203 8.41 -5.92 -12.84
CA VAL A 203 8.05 -4.51 -12.66
C VAL A 203 9.17 -3.85 -11.89
N ASP A 204 9.94 -2.97 -12.54
CA ASP A 204 11.17 -2.44 -11.96
C ASP A 204 11.32 -0.92 -12.10
N ASN A 205 11.82 -0.26 -11.06
CA ASN A 205 12.33 1.13 -11.14
C ASN A 205 11.30 2.15 -11.66
N LEU A 206 10.07 2.09 -11.14
CA LEU A 206 8.98 3.02 -11.47
C LEU A 206 8.57 3.84 -10.24
N CYS A 207 8.00 5.03 -10.46
CA CYS A 207 7.28 5.78 -9.43
C CYS A 207 5.77 5.67 -9.71
N LEU A 208 4.97 5.09 -8.81
CA LEU A 208 3.56 4.77 -9.02
C LEU A 208 2.70 5.47 -7.95
N LYS A 209 1.85 6.42 -8.35
CA LYS A 209 1.12 7.28 -7.41
C LYS A 209 -0.31 7.59 -7.85
N TYR A 210 -1.09 8.07 -6.88
CA TYR A 210 -2.39 8.71 -7.10
C TYR A 210 -3.42 7.83 -7.81
N THR A 211 -3.49 6.56 -7.44
CA THR A 211 -4.61 5.69 -7.81
C THR A 211 -5.48 5.43 -6.59
N GLY A 212 -6.79 5.35 -6.79
CA GLY A 212 -7.75 4.96 -5.77
C GLY A 212 -7.90 3.45 -5.59
N ALA A 213 -7.27 2.63 -6.44
CA ALA A 213 -7.22 1.17 -6.34
C ALA A 213 -5.82 0.68 -5.89
N HIS A 214 -5.28 -0.36 -6.53
CA HIS A 214 -3.94 -0.89 -6.26
C HIS A 214 -2.90 -0.23 -7.18
N ALA A 215 -1.67 -0.06 -6.73
CA ALA A 215 -0.61 0.40 -7.63
C ALA A 215 -0.14 -0.74 -8.54
N VAL A 216 0.15 -1.90 -7.95
CA VAL A 216 0.66 -3.08 -8.65
C VAL A 216 -0.09 -4.32 -8.16
N ALA A 217 -0.71 -5.07 -9.07
CA ALA A 217 -1.40 -6.31 -8.73
C ALA A 217 -1.00 -7.45 -9.68
N ALA A 218 -0.57 -8.58 -9.13
CA ALA A 218 -0.36 -9.78 -9.92
C ALA A 218 -1.69 -10.35 -10.43
N LYS A 219 -1.65 -11.14 -11.49
CA LYS A 219 -2.75 -12.02 -11.86
C LYS A 219 -2.81 -13.22 -10.91
N HIS A 220 -3.94 -13.90 -10.91
CA HIS A 220 -4.16 -15.13 -10.16
C HIS A 220 -3.11 -16.20 -10.48
N GLY A 221 -2.52 -16.81 -9.45
CA GLY A 221 -1.63 -17.97 -9.58
C GLY A 221 -0.36 -17.69 -10.37
N THR A 222 0.21 -16.49 -10.23
CA THR A 222 1.43 -16.11 -10.96
C THR A 222 2.65 -16.88 -10.45
N ASP A 223 3.67 -16.96 -11.29
CA ASP A 223 4.90 -17.70 -11.02
C ASP A 223 6.12 -16.92 -11.51
N ASN A 224 7.22 -16.94 -10.75
CA ASN A 224 8.52 -16.33 -11.09
C ASN A 224 8.44 -14.82 -11.41
N THR A 225 7.75 -14.06 -10.56
CA THR A 225 7.54 -12.63 -10.76
C THR A 225 8.42 -11.76 -9.86
N ARG A 226 8.72 -10.54 -10.30
CA ARG A 226 9.54 -9.59 -9.55
C ARG A 226 8.92 -8.19 -9.55
N VAL A 227 8.79 -7.58 -8.39
CA VAL A 227 8.46 -6.16 -8.23
C VAL A 227 9.59 -5.51 -7.43
N THR A 228 10.40 -4.68 -8.08
CA THR A 228 11.65 -4.19 -7.51
C THR A 228 11.92 -2.72 -7.72
N ASN A 229 12.63 -2.10 -6.76
CA ASN A 229 13.18 -0.76 -6.92
C ASN A 229 12.11 0.32 -7.19
N CYS A 230 10.83 0.09 -6.87
CA CYS A 230 9.76 1.03 -7.13
C CYS A 230 9.56 2.01 -5.97
N GLU A 231 9.13 3.22 -6.29
CA GLU A 231 8.52 4.17 -5.35
C GLU A 231 7.01 4.10 -5.54
N ILE A 232 6.25 3.81 -4.49
CA ILE A 232 4.80 3.61 -4.56
C ILE A 232 4.17 4.42 -3.44
N GLY A 233 3.25 5.33 -3.77
CA GLY A 233 2.54 6.00 -2.69
C GLY A 233 1.32 6.81 -3.03
N PHE A 234 0.59 7.21 -1.99
CA PHE A 234 -0.73 7.84 -2.08
C PHE A 234 -1.73 6.95 -2.84
N ILE A 235 -1.89 5.72 -2.34
CA ILE A 235 -2.64 4.66 -2.99
C ILE A 235 -3.96 4.43 -2.24
N GLY A 236 -5.01 4.14 -3.00
CA GLY A 236 -6.24 3.58 -2.48
C GLY A 236 -7.29 4.58 -2.02
N GLY A 237 -8.31 4.01 -1.39
CA GLY A 237 -9.45 4.71 -0.83
C GLY A 237 -10.68 4.70 -1.73
N SER A 238 -10.64 4.11 -2.92
CA SER A 238 -11.87 3.94 -3.71
C SER A 238 -12.77 2.90 -3.06
N MET A 239 -14.06 3.01 -3.36
CA MET A 239 -15.07 2.07 -2.87
C MET A 239 -14.85 0.67 -3.46
N GLN A 240 -14.80 -0.36 -2.60
CA GLN A 240 -14.79 -1.77 -2.97
C GLN A 240 -16.22 -2.31 -3.05
N PHE A 241 -16.97 -2.16 -1.96
CA PHE A 241 -18.39 -2.53 -1.84
C PHE A 241 -19.04 -1.75 -0.68
N GLY A 242 -20.26 -1.25 -0.87
CA GLY A 242 -20.95 -0.46 0.15
C GLY A 242 -20.10 0.74 0.60
N LYS A 243 -19.73 0.80 1.88
CA LYS A 243 -18.81 1.83 2.41
C LYS A 243 -17.37 1.30 2.62
N THR A 244 -17.13 0.03 2.33
CA THR A 244 -15.79 -0.57 2.38
C THR A 244 -14.95 0.00 1.25
N ARG A 245 -13.72 0.36 1.57
CA ARG A 245 -12.73 0.95 0.66
C ARG A 245 -11.48 0.08 0.68
N PHE A 246 -10.65 0.19 -0.36
CA PHE A 246 -9.49 -0.67 -0.55
C PHE A 246 -8.35 0.11 -1.22
N GLY A 247 -7.18 -0.51 -1.29
CA GLY A 247 -6.08 -0.04 -2.13
C GLY A 247 -4.73 -0.35 -1.52
N ASN A 248 -4.12 -1.40 -2.05
CA ASN A 248 -2.80 -1.90 -1.67
C ASN A 248 -1.71 -1.30 -2.55
N GLY A 249 -0.52 -1.09 -2.00
CA GLY A 249 0.65 -0.74 -2.80
C GLY A 249 0.99 -1.85 -3.79
N ILE A 250 1.34 -3.04 -3.27
CA ILE A 250 1.67 -4.23 -4.06
C ILE A 250 0.80 -5.39 -3.58
N GLU A 251 0.12 -6.06 -4.53
CA GLU A 251 -0.76 -7.19 -4.24
C GLU A 251 -0.38 -8.43 -5.05
N LEU A 252 -0.29 -9.57 -4.36
CA LEU A 252 -0.27 -10.91 -4.95
C LEU A 252 -1.62 -11.60 -4.65
N PRO A 253 -2.64 -11.47 -5.52
CA PRO A 253 -3.97 -11.97 -5.22
C PRO A 253 -4.12 -13.42 -5.67
N ILE A 254 -4.72 -14.24 -4.80
CA ILE A 254 -5.20 -15.59 -5.10
C ILE A 254 -4.06 -16.47 -5.67
N GLY A 255 -3.01 -16.65 -4.87
CA GLY A 255 -1.89 -17.54 -5.16
C GLY A 255 -0.76 -16.88 -5.97
N ALA A 256 0.46 -17.19 -5.56
CA ALA A 256 1.68 -16.79 -6.26
C ALA A 256 2.80 -17.77 -5.90
N THR A 257 3.70 -18.07 -6.83
CA THR A 257 4.89 -18.88 -6.56
C THR A 257 6.15 -18.19 -7.05
N ARG A 258 7.27 -18.36 -6.34
CA ARG A 258 8.57 -17.76 -6.70
C ARG A 258 8.49 -16.26 -6.96
N ALA A 259 7.73 -15.55 -6.12
CA ALA A 259 7.54 -14.11 -6.24
C ALA A 259 8.55 -13.35 -5.36
N THR A 260 9.16 -12.31 -5.92
CA THR A 260 10.09 -11.43 -5.19
C THR A 260 9.56 -10.00 -5.19
N VAL A 261 9.30 -9.46 -3.99
CA VAL A 261 8.96 -8.05 -3.79
C VAL A 261 10.08 -7.43 -2.96
N LYS A 262 10.98 -6.69 -3.63
CA LYS A 262 12.26 -6.31 -3.04
C LYS A 262 12.71 -4.88 -3.34
N ASN A 263 13.33 -4.21 -2.36
CA ASN A 263 13.83 -2.84 -2.52
C ASN A 263 12.75 -1.85 -3.00
N ASN A 264 11.51 -1.98 -2.52
CA ASN A 264 10.45 -1.02 -2.82
C ASN A 264 10.28 -0.02 -1.68
N TYR A 265 10.00 1.23 -2.02
CA TYR A 265 9.58 2.26 -1.08
C TYR A 265 8.08 2.45 -1.22
N VAL A 266 7.29 1.96 -0.26
CA VAL A 266 5.83 1.97 -0.29
C VAL A 266 5.28 2.84 0.84
N TYR A 267 4.43 3.82 0.53
CA TYR A 267 3.96 4.74 1.55
C TYR A 267 2.59 5.37 1.30
N GLN A 268 1.90 5.79 2.37
CA GLN A 268 0.60 6.48 2.29
C GLN A 268 -0.47 5.66 1.54
N CYS A 269 -0.50 4.33 1.76
CA CYS A 269 -1.52 3.44 1.23
C CYS A 269 -2.73 3.37 2.17
N TYR A 270 -3.94 3.37 1.59
CA TYR A 270 -5.19 3.24 2.32
C TYR A 270 -5.25 1.94 3.13
N ASP A 271 -4.78 0.85 2.53
CA ASP A 271 -4.84 -0.51 3.09
C ASP A 271 -3.42 -1.04 3.35
N ALA A 272 -3.00 -2.14 2.70
CA ALA A 272 -1.66 -2.68 2.89
C ALA A 272 -0.60 -1.98 2.01
N GLY A 273 0.61 -1.84 2.53
CA GLY A 273 1.77 -1.54 1.70
C GLY A 273 2.05 -2.69 0.74
N ILE A 274 2.23 -3.89 1.29
CA ILE A 274 2.44 -5.13 0.52
C ILE A 274 1.50 -6.19 1.05
N THR A 275 0.88 -6.98 0.16
CA THR A 275 0.04 -8.10 0.57
C THR A 275 0.16 -9.30 -0.36
N PHE A 276 0.00 -10.49 0.21
CA PHE A 276 -0.50 -11.64 -0.53
C PHE A 276 -1.82 -12.08 0.09
N GLN A 277 -2.87 -12.21 -0.71
CA GLN A 277 -4.21 -12.41 -0.15
C GLN A 277 -5.15 -13.22 -1.03
N SER A 278 -5.94 -14.10 -0.40
CA SER A 278 -7.05 -14.81 -1.05
C SER A 278 -8.28 -14.82 -0.16
N TRP A 279 -9.46 -14.99 -0.75
CA TRP A 279 -10.74 -14.97 -0.04
C TRP A 279 -11.65 -16.09 -0.55
N SER A 280 -12.52 -16.60 0.32
CA SER A 280 -13.30 -17.82 0.08
C SER A 280 -14.23 -17.71 -1.13
N SER A 281 -14.80 -16.53 -1.34
CA SER A 281 -15.68 -16.26 -2.48
C SER A 281 -14.97 -16.19 -3.83
N CYS A 282 -13.62 -16.29 -3.88
CA CYS A 282 -12.90 -16.39 -5.15
C CYS A 282 -13.13 -17.74 -5.85
N GLY A 283 -13.52 -18.79 -5.09
CA GLY A 283 -13.81 -20.12 -5.62
C GLY A 283 -12.60 -20.85 -6.22
N LYS A 284 -11.38 -20.55 -5.74
CA LYS A 284 -10.13 -21.12 -6.25
C LYS A 284 -9.17 -21.50 -5.12
N GLU A 285 -8.36 -22.51 -5.38
CA GLU A 285 -7.19 -22.84 -4.56
C GLU A 285 -6.15 -21.72 -4.66
N SER A 286 -5.49 -21.40 -3.55
CA SER A 286 -4.48 -20.34 -3.47
C SER A 286 -3.22 -20.86 -2.81
N HIS A 287 -2.18 -21.08 -3.62
CA HIS A 287 -0.89 -21.56 -3.15
C HIS A 287 0.11 -20.40 -3.15
N TYR A 288 0.73 -20.16 -1.99
CA TYR A 288 1.79 -19.16 -1.84
C TYR A 288 3.11 -19.85 -1.52
N HIS A 289 3.96 -20.07 -2.53
CA HIS A 289 5.22 -20.79 -2.35
C HIS A 289 6.44 -19.96 -2.76
N ASP A 290 7.51 -20.03 -1.98
CA ASP A 290 8.79 -19.37 -2.30
C ASP A 290 8.62 -17.85 -2.50
N ILE A 291 8.01 -17.18 -1.51
CA ILE A 291 7.72 -15.75 -1.54
C ILE A 291 8.77 -14.99 -0.73
N ASP A 292 9.44 -14.03 -1.35
CA ASP A 292 10.43 -13.17 -0.71
C ASP A 292 9.99 -11.71 -0.71
N PHE A 293 9.63 -11.20 0.47
CA PHE A 293 9.43 -9.79 0.74
C PHE A 293 10.64 -9.28 1.50
N SER A 294 11.60 -8.68 0.78
CA SER A 294 12.89 -8.29 1.37
C SER A 294 13.36 -6.88 1.07
N GLU A 295 14.09 -6.28 2.01
CA GLU A 295 14.72 -4.96 1.84
C GLU A 295 13.73 -3.84 1.43
N ASN A 296 12.45 -3.93 1.79
CA ASN A 296 11.46 -2.89 1.50
C ASN A 296 11.40 -1.85 2.63
N LEU A 297 11.15 -0.59 2.25
CA LEU A 297 10.77 0.47 3.17
C LEU A 297 9.27 0.71 3.05
N ILE A 298 8.53 0.50 4.15
CA ILE A 298 7.08 0.66 4.19
C ILE A 298 6.74 1.70 5.26
N GLU A 299 6.15 2.84 4.86
CA GLU A 299 5.90 3.97 5.76
C GLU A 299 4.46 4.48 5.67
N ASN A 300 3.80 4.70 6.81
CA ASN A 300 2.45 5.30 6.82
C ASN A 300 1.47 4.52 5.91
N CYS A 301 1.29 3.23 6.17
CA CYS A 301 0.22 2.43 5.58
C CYS A 301 -0.62 1.85 6.71
N CYS A 302 -1.92 1.65 6.49
CA CYS A 302 -2.77 1.03 7.52
C CYS A 302 -2.22 -0.34 7.93
N TYR A 303 -1.84 -1.15 6.94
CA TYR A 303 -1.05 -2.36 7.14
C TYR A 303 0.31 -2.22 6.47
N GLY A 304 1.38 -2.60 7.16
CA GLY A 304 2.70 -2.67 6.57
C GLY A 304 2.78 -3.79 5.53
N ILE A 305 2.86 -5.02 6.04
CA ILE A 305 2.67 -6.25 5.28
C ILE A 305 1.41 -6.93 5.79
N GLU A 306 0.47 -7.20 4.89
CA GLU A 306 -0.71 -8.03 5.18
C GLU A 306 -0.58 -9.38 4.51
N TYR A 307 -1.17 -10.40 5.12
CA TYR A 307 -1.45 -11.64 4.41
C TYR A 307 -2.62 -12.40 4.98
N PHE A 308 -3.33 -13.11 4.10
CA PHE A 308 -4.28 -14.14 4.48
C PHE A 308 -4.62 -15.03 3.29
N THR A 309 -5.02 -16.24 3.59
CA THR A 309 -5.58 -17.18 2.64
C THR A 309 -6.70 -17.89 3.37
N THR A 310 -7.78 -18.16 2.67
CA THR A 310 -8.98 -18.75 3.26
C THR A 310 -9.17 -20.16 2.73
N ASN A 311 -9.35 -21.11 3.63
CA ASN A 311 -9.89 -22.43 3.30
C ASN A 311 -11.34 -22.47 3.82
N THR A 312 -12.30 -22.88 3.00
CA THR A 312 -13.71 -22.94 3.44
C THR A 312 -14.15 -24.38 3.65
N GLU A 313 -14.74 -24.67 4.80
CA GLU A 313 -15.28 -25.99 5.13
C GLU A 313 -16.26 -26.45 4.04
N GLY A 314 -16.10 -27.67 3.56
CA GLY A 314 -16.99 -28.26 2.55
C GLY A 314 -16.85 -27.71 1.13
N SER A 315 -15.99 -26.71 0.88
CA SER A 315 -15.73 -26.20 -0.47
C SER A 315 -14.91 -27.16 -1.34
N GLY A 316 -14.12 -28.03 -0.70
CA GLY A 316 -13.14 -28.88 -1.39
C GLY A 316 -11.91 -28.13 -1.91
N LEU A 317 -11.83 -26.82 -1.67
CA LEU A 317 -10.69 -25.98 -2.03
C LEU A 317 -9.64 -26.01 -0.91
N TYR A 318 -8.38 -26.05 -1.31
CA TYR A 318 -7.23 -26.07 -0.42
C TYR A 318 -6.23 -24.97 -0.80
N SER A 319 -5.73 -24.26 0.21
CA SER A 319 -4.79 -23.16 0.13
C SER A 319 -3.75 -23.32 1.21
N ASP A 320 -2.50 -22.95 0.91
CA ASP A 320 -1.35 -23.14 1.79
C ASP A 320 -0.28 -22.05 1.60
N TYR A 321 0.65 -21.99 2.55
CA TYR A 321 1.86 -21.19 2.45
C TYR A 321 3.09 -22.04 2.73
N LYS A 322 4.11 -21.96 1.86
CA LYS A 322 5.38 -22.67 2.02
C LYS A 322 6.55 -21.78 1.63
N ASN A 323 7.61 -21.75 2.43
CA ASN A 323 8.81 -20.95 2.16
C ASN A 323 8.48 -19.45 1.96
N ILE A 324 7.96 -18.83 3.02
CA ILE A 324 7.66 -17.39 3.02
C ILE A 324 8.77 -16.67 3.80
N SER A 325 9.27 -15.57 3.26
CA SER A 325 10.34 -14.77 3.86
C SER A 325 9.95 -13.30 3.93
N PHE A 326 9.81 -12.77 5.15
CA PHE A 326 9.77 -11.33 5.41
C PHE A 326 11.11 -10.94 6.05
N LYS A 327 11.99 -10.30 5.27
CA LYS A 327 13.39 -10.13 5.69
C LYS A 327 13.95 -8.73 5.42
N ASP A 328 14.71 -8.19 6.36
CA ASP A 328 15.45 -6.92 6.19
C ASP A 328 14.54 -5.74 5.78
N ASN A 329 13.24 -5.79 6.09
CA ASN A 329 12.32 -4.69 5.82
C ASN A 329 12.36 -3.66 6.94
N ILE A 330 12.15 -2.40 6.61
CA ILE A 330 11.85 -1.34 7.58
C ILE A 330 10.37 -1.00 7.43
N ILE A 331 9.57 -1.29 8.45
CA ILE A 331 8.15 -1.02 8.47
C ILE A 331 7.85 -0.07 9.61
N ARG A 332 7.31 1.10 9.28
CA ARG A 332 7.17 2.18 10.25
C ARG A 332 5.93 3.01 10.07
N PHE A 333 5.45 3.55 11.18
CA PHE A 333 4.36 4.52 11.23
C PHE A 333 3.03 4.03 10.68
N SER A 334 2.74 2.73 10.80
CA SER A 334 1.41 2.22 10.45
C SER A 334 0.34 2.92 11.28
N GLY A 335 -0.70 3.43 10.63
CA GLY A 335 -1.79 4.19 11.23
C GLY A 335 -1.53 5.69 11.38
N TYR A 336 -0.41 6.21 10.89
CA TYR A 336 -0.17 7.65 10.83
C TYR A 336 -0.46 8.25 9.45
N GLU A 337 -0.94 7.44 8.51
CA GLU A 337 -1.38 7.86 7.19
C GLU A 337 -2.70 8.64 7.20
N TRP A 338 -2.95 9.27 6.05
CA TRP A 338 -4.13 10.11 5.81
C TRP A 338 -5.48 9.41 6.02
N SER A 339 -5.53 8.09 5.82
CA SER A 339 -6.77 7.31 5.87
C SER A 339 -7.16 6.87 7.27
N GLN A 340 -6.24 6.83 8.23
CA GLN A 340 -6.47 6.24 9.55
C GLN A 340 -7.75 6.75 10.22
N LEU A 341 -7.94 8.08 10.23
CA LEU A 341 -9.10 8.72 10.89
C LEU A 341 -10.40 8.62 10.06
N GLN A 342 -10.33 8.04 8.86
CA GLN A 342 -11.47 7.76 7.99
C GLN A 342 -11.86 6.27 7.99
N ARG A 343 -11.04 5.40 8.60
CA ARG A 343 -11.29 3.95 8.62
C ARG A 343 -12.44 3.59 9.57
N PRO A 344 -13.25 2.58 9.24
CA PRO A 344 -14.25 2.03 10.18
C PRO A 344 -13.60 1.19 11.30
N ASP A 345 -12.39 0.71 11.08
CA ASP A 345 -11.66 -0.26 11.88
C ASP A 345 -10.23 0.21 12.25
N PRO A 346 -10.02 1.47 12.70
CA PRO A 346 -8.69 2.04 12.92
C PRO A 346 -7.86 1.31 13.99
N TRP A 347 -8.50 0.43 14.76
CA TRP A 347 -7.86 -0.39 15.79
C TRP A 347 -7.17 -1.63 15.19
N MET A 348 -7.38 -1.99 13.92
CA MET A 348 -6.74 -3.15 13.29
C MET A 348 -5.37 -2.85 12.68
N THR A 349 -5.04 -1.57 12.50
CA THR A 349 -3.78 -1.07 11.94
C THR A 349 -2.55 -1.75 12.57
N SER A 350 -1.64 -2.23 11.73
CA SER A 350 -0.45 -2.96 12.18
C SER A 350 0.69 -2.98 11.18
N HIS A 351 1.92 -3.21 11.64
CA HIS A 351 3.05 -3.44 10.73
C HIS A 351 2.95 -4.81 10.05
N ILE A 352 2.57 -5.84 10.81
CA ILE A 352 2.25 -7.17 10.27
C ILE A 352 0.78 -7.48 10.56
N ARG A 353 -0.01 -7.66 9.50
CA ARG A 353 -1.41 -8.03 9.56
C ARG A 353 -1.59 -9.47 9.05
N GLY A 354 -1.70 -10.43 9.97
CA GLY A 354 -2.16 -11.77 9.63
C GLY A 354 -3.69 -11.78 9.69
N GLY A 355 -4.38 -11.91 8.56
CA GLY A 355 -5.84 -11.82 8.50
C GLY A 355 -6.53 -12.74 9.49
N GLN A 356 -7.76 -12.38 9.88
CA GLN A 356 -8.49 -13.08 10.94
C GLN A 356 -8.58 -14.60 10.71
N TRP A 357 -8.61 -15.01 9.44
CA TRP A 357 -8.84 -16.36 8.95
C TRP A 357 -7.57 -17.02 8.37
N ALA A 358 -6.39 -16.49 8.70
CA ALA A 358 -5.16 -16.83 8.00
C ALA A 358 -4.46 -18.10 8.52
N TYR A 359 -5.02 -18.83 9.50
CA TYR A 359 -4.35 -19.99 10.08
C TYR A 359 -4.38 -21.22 9.16
N MET A 360 -3.23 -21.89 9.04
CA MET A 360 -2.99 -23.06 8.18
C MET A 360 -2.10 -24.05 8.94
N ASP A 361 -2.61 -25.28 9.12
CA ASP A 361 -1.92 -26.36 9.86
C ASP A 361 -0.63 -26.86 9.19
N ASP A 362 -0.54 -26.64 7.88
CA ASP A 362 0.46 -27.11 6.94
C ASP A 362 1.39 -26.00 6.44
N CYS A 363 1.37 -24.84 7.11
CA CYS A 363 2.38 -23.81 6.94
C CYS A 363 3.78 -24.39 7.15
N GLU A 364 4.69 -24.13 6.20
CA GLU A 364 6.06 -24.61 6.25
C GLU A 364 7.03 -23.47 6.01
N ASN A 365 8.04 -23.33 6.87
CA ASN A 365 9.14 -22.39 6.68
C ASN A 365 8.67 -20.95 6.40
N PHE A 366 7.85 -20.39 7.29
CA PHE A 366 7.49 -18.98 7.27
C PHE A 366 8.46 -18.24 8.21
N THR A 367 9.32 -17.41 7.64
CA THR A 367 10.35 -16.67 8.37
C THR A 367 10.04 -15.16 8.40
N ILE A 368 10.17 -14.55 9.57
CA ILE A 368 10.10 -13.10 9.80
C ILE A 368 11.37 -12.71 10.56
N THR A 369 12.39 -12.23 9.83
CA THR A 369 13.72 -12.04 10.41
C THR A 369 14.38 -10.74 10.00
N ASP A 370 15.21 -10.18 10.87
CA ASP A 370 16.06 -9.03 10.56
C ASP A 370 15.27 -7.76 10.15
N ASN A 371 13.97 -7.69 10.45
CA ASN A 371 13.15 -6.52 10.15
C ASN A 371 13.25 -5.47 11.25
N VAL A 372 12.97 -4.22 10.89
CA VAL A 372 12.78 -3.10 11.82
C VAL A 372 11.30 -2.73 11.84
N PHE A 373 10.69 -2.80 13.01
CA PHE A 373 9.32 -2.36 13.28
C PHE A 373 9.39 -1.09 14.12
N ASP A 374 9.02 0.05 13.54
CA ASP A 374 9.22 1.36 14.17
C ASP A 374 7.92 2.16 14.27
N ILE A 375 7.34 2.11 15.48
CA ILE A 375 6.14 2.82 15.91
C ILE A 375 4.91 2.51 15.05
N SER A 376 3.93 1.83 15.64
CA SER A 376 2.59 1.68 15.07
C SER A 376 1.59 2.40 15.95
N ARG A 377 0.63 3.09 15.35
CA ARG A 377 -0.42 3.81 16.10
C ARG A 377 -1.32 2.87 16.90
N ALA A 378 -1.44 1.60 16.51
CA ALA A 378 -2.30 0.63 17.17
C ALA A 378 -1.53 -0.60 17.68
N CYS A 379 -0.88 -1.38 16.81
CA CYS A 379 -0.05 -2.50 17.27
C CYS A 379 1.02 -2.88 16.23
N ILE A 380 2.09 -3.53 16.65
CA ILE A 380 3.15 -3.97 15.73
C ILE A 380 2.67 -5.19 14.93
N VAL A 381 2.14 -6.20 15.61
CA VAL A 381 1.52 -7.37 14.97
C VAL A 381 0.05 -7.44 15.34
N PHE A 382 -0.80 -7.61 14.34
CA PHE A 382 -2.16 -8.07 14.52
C PHE A 382 -2.35 -9.36 13.73
N TRP A 383 -2.34 -10.49 14.43
CA TRP A 383 -2.52 -11.81 13.85
C TRP A 383 -3.36 -12.69 14.77
N TRP A 384 -4.50 -13.14 14.25
CA TRP A 384 -5.32 -14.17 14.88
C TRP A 384 -5.12 -15.52 14.20
N TRP A 385 -5.08 -16.58 15.01
CA TRP A 385 -4.86 -17.95 14.58
C TRP A 385 -6.20 -18.68 14.41
N HIS A 386 -7.08 -18.14 13.58
CA HIS A 386 -8.34 -18.80 13.23
C HIS A 386 -8.18 -19.60 11.95
N ASP A 387 -8.44 -20.89 12.02
CA ASP A 387 -8.65 -21.77 10.87
C ASP A 387 -10.12 -21.68 10.45
N GLU A 388 -10.40 -20.95 9.37
CA GLU A 388 -11.76 -20.80 8.82
C GLU A 388 -12.34 -22.13 8.37
N SER A 389 -11.51 -23.05 7.86
CA SER A 389 -11.97 -24.32 7.29
C SER A 389 -12.51 -25.31 8.31
N LYS A 390 -12.11 -25.12 9.57
CA LYS A 390 -12.59 -25.91 10.71
C LYS A 390 -13.44 -25.08 11.65
N ASN A 391 -13.52 -23.77 11.39
CA ASN A 391 -14.05 -22.78 12.31
C ASN A 391 -13.46 -22.91 13.73
N VAL A 392 -12.14 -23.11 13.81
CA VAL A 392 -11.42 -23.35 15.07
C VAL A 392 -10.39 -22.25 15.29
N ILE A 393 -10.35 -21.75 16.52
CA ILE A 393 -9.28 -20.85 16.98
C ILE A 393 -8.18 -21.72 17.59
N HIS A 394 -6.96 -21.57 17.08
CA HIS A 394 -5.79 -22.29 17.57
C HIS A 394 -5.14 -21.54 18.74
N PRO A 395 -4.67 -22.27 19.77
CA PRO A 395 -3.98 -21.67 20.92
C PRO A 395 -2.50 -21.38 20.65
N GLU A 396 -1.95 -21.85 19.54
CA GLU A 396 -0.54 -21.75 19.17
C GLU A 396 -0.40 -21.22 17.73
N PRO A 397 0.73 -20.55 17.39
CA PRO A 397 0.96 -20.07 16.04
C PRO A 397 1.12 -21.20 15.03
N HIS A 398 1.15 -20.84 13.76
CA HIS A 398 1.45 -21.77 12.68
C HIS A 398 2.69 -22.62 12.99
N LYS A 399 2.57 -23.91 12.72
CA LYS A 399 3.74 -24.76 12.59
C LYS A 399 4.62 -24.19 11.48
N GLY A 400 5.94 -24.26 11.65
CA GLY A 400 6.89 -23.72 10.67
C GLY A 400 7.14 -22.21 10.72
N LEU A 401 6.45 -21.45 11.59
CA LEU A 401 6.76 -20.03 11.81
C LEU A 401 8.07 -19.87 12.61
N THR A 402 8.99 -19.07 12.07
CA THR A 402 10.22 -18.65 12.74
C THR A 402 10.31 -17.13 12.73
N VAL A 403 10.33 -16.54 13.93
CA VAL A 403 10.51 -15.10 14.13
C VAL A 403 11.75 -14.90 14.99
N LYS A 404 12.74 -14.14 14.50
CA LYS A 404 13.97 -13.88 15.24
C LYS A 404 14.71 -12.64 14.74
N ASN A 405 15.54 -12.06 15.60
CA ASN A 405 16.48 -11.00 15.28
C ASN A 405 15.83 -9.75 14.68
N ASN A 406 14.54 -9.51 14.99
CA ASN A 406 13.89 -8.26 14.58
C ASN A 406 14.14 -7.16 15.63
N THR A 407 14.08 -5.92 15.19
CA THR A 407 14.22 -4.72 16.02
C THR A 407 12.86 -4.06 16.19
N TYR A 408 12.47 -3.78 17.43
CA TYR A 408 11.17 -3.23 17.78
C TYR A 408 11.31 -1.88 18.50
N TYR A 409 10.60 -0.88 18.00
CA TYR A 409 10.38 0.40 18.67
C TYR A 409 8.89 0.63 18.79
N GLN A 410 8.42 0.94 19.99
CA GLN A 410 7.01 1.27 20.19
C GLN A 410 6.84 2.35 21.26
N ALA A 411 5.79 3.14 21.10
CA ALA A 411 5.36 4.14 22.04
C ALA A 411 3.93 3.85 22.53
N PRO A 412 3.42 4.52 23.58
CA PRO A 412 2.02 4.41 23.98
C PRO A 412 1.05 4.60 22.80
N THR A 413 0.15 3.65 22.64
CA THR A 413 -0.93 3.70 21.65
C THR A 413 -2.24 4.18 22.30
N PRO A 414 -3.22 4.68 21.54
CA PRO A 414 -4.47 5.21 22.11
C PRO A 414 -5.25 4.22 22.98
N ASP A 415 -5.17 2.93 22.69
CA ASP A 415 -5.83 1.85 23.45
C ASP A 415 -4.83 1.01 24.28
N LYS A 416 -3.56 1.45 24.36
CA LYS A 416 -2.43 0.80 25.03
C LYS A 416 -1.98 -0.53 24.45
N ARG A 417 -2.64 -1.03 23.41
CA ARG A 417 -2.26 -2.29 22.76
C ARG A 417 -0.91 -2.12 22.06
N CYS A 418 -0.08 -3.15 22.08
CA CYS A 418 1.16 -3.18 21.31
C CYS A 418 1.27 -4.43 20.42
N MET A 419 0.56 -5.50 20.77
CA MET A 419 0.58 -6.77 20.05
C MET A 419 -0.79 -7.45 20.12
N THR A 420 -1.18 -8.15 19.07
CA THR A 420 -2.21 -9.18 19.08
C THR A 420 -1.63 -10.39 18.35
N PHE A 421 -1.16 -11.38 19.10
CA PHE A 421 -0.55 -12.59 18.54
C PHE A 421 -0.80 -13.79 19.46
N HIS A 422 -0.61 -13.65 20.77
CA HIS A 422 -0.75 -14.74 21.72
C HIS A 422 -2.22 -15.01 22.13
N GLU A 423 -2.66 -16.26 22.02
CA GLU A 423 -4.00 -16.73 22.42
C GLU A 423 -5.17 -15.92 21.81
N ASN A 424 -4.89 -15.15 20.74
CA ASN A 424 -5.82 -14.19 20.13
C ASN A 424 -6.25 -13.05 21.06
N ILE A 425 -5.46 -12.78 22.11
CA ILE A 425 -5.74 -11.73 23.10
C ILE A 425 -4.83 -10.52 22.82
N PRO A 426 -5.40 -9.30 22.77
CA PRO A 426 -4.64 -8.06 22.81
C PRO A 426 -3.69 -7.98 24.01
N VAL A 427 -2.42 -7.68 23.75
CA VAL A 427 -1.42 -7.43 24.78
C VAL A 427 -1.12 -5.94 24.83
N CYS A 428 -1.22 -5.36 26.02
CA CYS A 428 -0.95 -3.95 26.26
C CYS A 428 0.43 -3.76 26.89
N ALA A 429 1.02 -2.58 26.67
CA ALA A 429 2.23 -2.15 27.34
C ALA A 429 2.16 -0.65 27.64
N GLU A 430 2.68 -0.24 28.78
CA GLU A 430 2.85 1.16 29.19
C GLU A 430 4.32 1.51 29.47
N ASN A 431 5.20 0.52 29.49
CA ASN A 431 6.61 0.66 29.78
C ASN A 431 7.46 -0.40 29.04
N GLU A 432 8.77 -0.25 29.10
CA GLU A 432 9.73 -1.12 28.40
C GLU A 432 9.66 -2.58 28.84
N ALA A 433 9.44 -2.86 30.12
CA ALA A 433 9.39 -4.23 30.63
C ALA A 433 8.17 -4.99 30.09
N GLU A 434 7.00 -4.36 30.12
CA GLU A 434 5.77 -4.90 29.53
C GLU A 434 5.90 -5.06 28.02
N PHE A 435 6.48 -4.06 27.34
CA PHE A 435 6.69 -4.14 25.90
C PHE A 435 7.62 -5.28 25.51
N LEU A 436 8.74 -5.47 26.22
CA LEU A 436 9.65 -6.59 25.98
C LEU A 436 8.96 -7.94 26.22
N GLN A 437 8.08 -8.05 27.21
CA GLN A 437 7.27 -9.26 27.42
C GLN A 437 6.34 -9.52 26.25
N ALA A 438 5.64 -8.49 25.76
CA ALA A 438 4.76 -8.60 24.60
C ALA A 438 5.53 -9.00 23.32
N VAL A 439 6.69 -8.39 23.08
CA VAL A 439 7.58 -8.76 21.96
C VAL A 439 7.98 -10.23 22.05
N LYS A 440 8.35 -10.72 23.22
CA LYS A 440 8.77 -12.13 23.44
C LYS A 440 7.68 -13.17 23.17
N LEU A 441 6.42 -12.78 23.12
CA LEU A 441 5.33 -13.66 22.67
C LEU A 441 5.39 -13.91 21.17
N PHE A 442 5.92 -12.97 20.38
CA PHE A 442 6.04 -13.04 18.93
C PHE A 442 7.45 -13.43 18.48
N ASP A 443 8.48 -12.73 18.97
CA ASP A 443 9.90 -12.96 18.69
C ASP A 443 10.62 -13.34 19.98
N LYS A 444 11.01 -14.61 20.10
CA LYS A 444 11.67 -15.14 21.31
C LYS A 444 13.10 -14.61 21.49
N GLU A 445 13.73 -14.18 20.39
CA GLU A 445 15.12 -13.73 20.32
C GLU A 445 15.21 -12.41 19.54
N PRO A 446 14.55 -11.33 20.04
CA PRO A 446 14.55 -10.05 19.34
C PRO A 446 15.96 -9.47 19.39
N ALA A 447 16.38 -8.83 18.29
CA ALA A 447 17.66 -8.10 18.26
C ALA A 447 17.62 -6.94 19.26
N LYS A 448 16.46 -6.29 19.35
CA LYS A 448 16.22 -5.13 20.22
C LYS A 448 14.72 -4.93 20.43
N ALA A 449 14.32 -4.52 21.63
CA ALA A 449 12.99 -3.97 21.88
C ALA A 449 13.14 -2.73 22.76
N VAL A 450 12.61 -1.59 22.31
CA VAL A 450 12.73 -0.30 23.00
C VAL A 450 11.36 0.32 23.13
N TRP A 451 11.06 0.80 24.33
CA TRP A 451 9.88 1.60 24.59
C TRP A 451 10.21 3.08 24.59
N LEU A 452 9.39 3.86 23.90
CA LEU A 452 9.48 5.30 23.81
C LEU A 452 8.41 5.92 24.71
N GLU A 453 8.76 6.94 25.50
CA GLU A 453 7.79 7.56 26.42
C GLU A 453 6.56 8.14 25.71
N GLN A 454 6.74 8.59 24.47
CA GLN A 454 5.69 9.05 23.58
C GLN A 454 6.20 8.99 22.13
N PRO A 455 5.31 8.88 21.13
CA PRO A 455 5.72 9.13 19.75
C PRO A 455 6.09 10.61 19.63
N ASP A 456 7.29 10.90 19.14
CA ASP A 456 7.69 12.28 18.88
C ASP A 456 6.98 12.75 17.60
N ILE A 457 5.90 13.51 17.79
CA ILE A 457 5.10 14.07 16.70
C ILE A 457 5.38 15.55 16.63
N THR A 458 6.15 15.96 15.63
CA THR A 458 6.43 17.36 15.37
C THR A 458 5.42 17.94 14.37
N LYS A 459 5.09 19.22 14.55
CA LYS A 459 4.43 20.00 13.50
C LYS A 459 5.52 20.51 12.57
N GLY A 460 5.59 19.92 11.37
CA GLY A 460 6.51 20.34 10.32
C GLY A 460 6.25 21.72 9.76
#